data_AF-A0A975FUC6-F1
#
_entry.id   AF-A0A975FUC6-F1
#
_cell.length_a   1.000
_cell.length_b   1.000
_cell.length_c   1.000
_cell.angle_alpha   90.00
_cell.angle_beta   90.00
_cell.angle_gamma   90.00
#
_symmetry.space_group_name_H-M   'P 1'
#
loop_
_entity.id
_entity.type
_entity.pdbx_description
1 polymer ?
#
loop_
_entity_poly.entity_id
_entity_poly.type
_entity_poly.pdbx_seq_one_letter_code
_entity_poly.pdbx_strand_id
1 'polypeptide(L)'
;MSSSNGSDPWQAGFSHHSGHGHNGNRSGLDVDFRYLDTNGESFQSGNAFNSSSFSTQNNQTVYDRANTFGFDTNYQGTSGNLDGPTSISNHNDHGHLGRSTNTNNIFNTNQLPPVMPIDSSLQGMR
;
A
#
# COMPACT_ATOMS: atom_id res chain seq x y z
N MET A 1 6.33 -10.70 2.52
CA MET A 1 6.55 -10.45 1.09
C MET A 1 8.03 -10.20 0.87
N SER A 2 8.60 -10.76 -0.19
CA SER A 2 9.98 -10.47 -0.59
C SER A 2 10.07 -9.07 -1.21
N SER A 3 11.05 -8.27 -0.79
CA SER A 3 11.35 -6.95 -1.37
C SER A 3 11.82 -7.04 -2.83
N SER A 4 12.30 -8.19 -3.28
CA SER A 4 12.88 -8.36 -4.62
C SER A 4 11.87 -8.67 -5.72
N ASN A 5 10.71 -9.24 -5.39
CA ASN A 5 9.73 -9.67 -6.39
C ASN A 5 8.27 -9.70 -5.91
N GLY A 6 7.98 -9.21 -4.71
CA GLY A 6 6.62 -9.20 -4.16
C GLY A 6 6.06 -10.59 -3.84
N SER A 7 6.87 -11.66 -3.92
CA SER A 7 6.40 -13.01 -3.61
C SER A 7 5.98 -13.07 -2.15
N ASP A 8 4.80 -13.63 -1.90
CA ASP A 8 4.40 -14.04 -0.57
C ASP A 8 5.31 -15.19 -0.11
N PRO A 9 6.14 -15.02 0.94
CA PRO A 9 6.99 -16.08 1.47
C PRO A 9 6.19 -17.13 2.25
N TRP A 10 4.90 -17.27 1.96
CA TRP A 10 4.03 -18.24 2.59
C TRP A 10 4.62 -19.65 2.47
N GLN A 11 4.67 -20.35 3.60
CA GLN A 11 5.09 -21.74 3.71
C GLN A 11 4.12 -22.49 4.64
N ALA A 12 4.06 -23.81 4.48
CA ALA A 12 3.19 -24.67 5.28
C ALA A 12 3.45 -24.48 6.79
N GLY A 13 2.39 -24.20 7.56
CA GLY A 13 2.47 -23.93 9.01
C GLY A 13 2.37 -22.45 9.39
N PHE A 14 2.38 -21.53 8.41
CA PHE A 14 2.13 -20.11 8.65
C PHE A 14 0.66 -19.79 8.37
N SER A 15 0.07 -18.95 9.22
CA SER A 15 -1.28 -18.41 8.99
C SER A 15 -1.30 -17.72 7.63
N HIS A 16 -2.10 -18.28 6.73
CA HIS A 16 -2.34 -17.73 5.41
C HIS A 16 -2.93 -16.33 5.59
N HIS A 17 -2.40 -15.32 4.90
CA HIS A 17 -3.13 -14.08 4.68
C HIS A 17 -4.26 -14.40 3.68
N SER A 18 -5.25 -15.16 4.14
CA SER A 18 -6.43 -15.54 3.36
C SER A 18 -7.25 -14.30 3.05
N GLY A 19 -6.94 -13.69 1.90
CA GLY A 19 -7.68 -12.59 1.32
C GLY A 19 -7.00 -11.25 1.51
N HIS A 20 -6.36 -10.77 0.44
CA HIS A 20 -6.27 -9.32 0.17
C HIS A 20 -7.70 -8.78 -0.03
N GLY A 21 -8.41 -8.63 1.08
CA GLY A 21 -9.87 -8.51 1.12
C GLY A 21 -10.39 -8.58 2.55
N HIS A 22 -9.88 -7.72 3.43
CA HIS A 22 -10.32 -7.64 4.82
C HIS A 22 -11.71 -6.96 4.92
N ASN A 23 -12.73 -7.61 4.33
CA ASN A 23 -14.17 -7.48 4.60
C ASN A 23 -14.97 -8.26 3.52
N GLY A 24 -15.12 -9.57 3.68
CA GLY A 24 -16.00 -10.40 2.83
C GLY A 24 -15.49 -10.63 1.40
N ASN A 25 -16.38 -10.57 0.40
CA ASN A 25 -16.08 -10.87 -1.02
C ASN A 25 -15.31 -9.76 -1.76
N ARG A 26 -14.60 -8.87 -1.05
CA ARG A 26 -13.83 -7.79 -1.66
C ARG A 26 -12.52 -8.36 -2.18
N SER A 27 -12.33 -8.36 -3.51
CA SER A 27 -11.08 -8.76 -4.16
C SER A 27 -10.47 -7.59 -4.92
N GLY A 28 -9.17 -7.35 -4.75
CA GLY A 28 -8.43 -6.35 -5.52
C GLY A 28 -8.68 -4.89 -5.10
N LEU A 29 -9.21 -4.67 -3.89
CA LEU A 29 -9.45 -3.34 -3.31
C LEU A 29 -8.54 -3.03 -2.13
N ASP A 30 -7.75 -4.01 -1.70
CA ASP A 30 -7.06 -4.03 -0.42
C ASP A 30 -5.63 -4.55 -0.63
N VAL A 31 -4.65 -3.90 -0.02
CA VAL A 31 -3.22 -4.21 -0.12
C VAL A 31 -2.61 -4.14 1.26
N ASP A 32 -2.01 -5.25 1.70
CA ASP A 32 -1.14 -5.25 2.87
C ASP A 32 0.30 -4.98 2.44
N PHE A 33 1.06 -4.24 3.24
CA PHE A 33 2.47 -4.01 2.98
C PHE A 33 3.29 -4.12 4.26
N ARG A 34 4.52 -4.61 4.15
CA ARG A 34 5.46 -4.60 5.27
C ARG A 34 5.96 -3.17 5.47
N TYR A 35 6.05 -2.75 6.73
CA TYR A 35 6.60 -1.44 7.05
C TYR A 35 8.04 -1.31 6.55
N LEU A 36 8.40 -0.08 6.21
CA LEU A 36 9.69 0.27 5.65
C LEU A 36 10.68 0.67 6.74
N ASP A 37 11.93 0.29 6.54
CA ASP A 37 13.04 0.74 7.36
C ASP A 37 13.55 2.12 6.92
N THR A 38 14.62 2.61 7.54
CA THR A 38 15.24 3.91 7.20
C THR A 38 15.85 3.96 5.80
N ASN A 39 16.16 2.82 5.19
CA ASN A 39 16.67 2.73 3.82
C ASN A 39 15.53 2.63 2.79
N GLY A 40 14.29 2.55 3.25
CA GLY A 40 13.12 2.34 2.39
C GLY A 40 12.90 0.87 2.02
N GLU A 41 13.57 -0.05 2.69
CA GLU A 41 13.40 -1.49 2.46
C GLU A 41 12.31 -2.06 3.38
N SER A 42 11.52 -2.99 2.86
CA SER A 42 10.55 -3.70 3.69
C SER A 42 11.26 -4.60 4.69
N PHE A 43 10.83 -4.58 5.96
CA PHE A 43 11.38 -5.47 6.98
C PHE A 43 10.29 -6.25 7.71
N GLN A 44 10.69 -7.37 8.33
CA GLN A 44 9.81 -8.21 9.13
C GLN A 44 10.04 -7.95 10.62
N SER A 45 8.96 -7.79 11.39
CA SER A 45 8.99 -7.65 12.85
C SER A 45 7.69 -8.20 13.44
N GLY A 46 7.68 -8.68 14.69
CA GLY A 46 6.43 -8.96 15.40
C GLY A 46 5.70 -7.70 15.87
N ASN A 47 6.43 -6.60 16.03
CA ASN A 47 5.89 -5.26 16.22
C ASN A 47 6.88 -4.25 15.60
N ALA A 48 6.54 -3.74 14.43
CA ALA A 48 7.37 -2.84 13.66
C ALA A 48 7.59 -1.51 14.39
N PHE A 49 6.57 -0.92 15.01
CA PHE A 49 6.68 0.39 15.68
C PHE A 49 7.66 0.40 16.86
N ASN A 50 7.93 -0.75 17.47
CA ASN A 50 8.92 -0.89 18.53
C ASN A 50 10.32 -1.27 18.00
N SER A 51 10.47 -1.48 16.69
CA SER A 51 11.74 -1.83 16.07
C SER A 51 12.59 -0.58 15.84
N SER A 52 13.89 -0.66 16.13
CA SER A 52 14.85 0.40 15.78
C SER A 52 14.99 0.60 14.27
N SER A 53 14.60 -0.39 13.46
CA SER A 53 14.61 -0.28 12.01
C SER A 53 13.45 0.55 11.48
N PHE A 54 12.36 0.72 12.24
CA PHE A 54 11.16 1.38 11.74
C PHE A 54 11.41 2.85 11.42
N SER A 55 11.07 3.24 10.19
CA SER A 55 11.15 4.62 9.77
C SER A 55 9.77 5.27 9.77
N THR A 56 9.49 6.14 10.74
CA THR A 56 8.26 6.96 10.77
C THR A 56 8.08 7.74 9.47
N GLN A 57 9.14 8.39 8.96
CA GLN A 57 9.07 9.23 7.76
C GLN A 57 8.67 8.43 6.50
N ASN A 58 9.38 7.34 6.22
CA ASN A 58 9.10 6.49 5.06
C ASN A 58 7.68 5.90 5.10
N ASN A 59 7.24 5.41 6.27
CA ASN A 59 5.90 4.84 6.39
C ASN A 59 4.80 5.90 6.35
N GLN A 60 5.02 7.09 6.92
CA GLN A 60 4.11 8.22 6.76
C GLN A 60 3.94 8.58 5.28
N THR A 61 5.03 8.60 4.51
CA THR A 61 4.99 8.88 3.07
C THR A 61 4.12 7.88 2.30
N VAL A 62 4.12 6.60 2.67
CA VAL A 62 3.23 5.60 2.04
C VAL A 62 1.76 5.98 2.24
N TYR A 63 1.36 6.32 3.47
CA TYR A 63 -0.02 6.71 3.76
C TYR A 63 -0.40 8.06 3.14
N ASP A 64 0.52 9.04 3.12
CA ASP A 64 0.28 10.35 2.48
C ASP A 64 -0.01 10.20 0.98
N ARG A 65 0.66 9.24 0.32
CA ARG A 65 0.49 8.97 -1.12
C ARG A 65 -0.68 8.03 -1.42
N ALA A 66 -1.19 7.29 -0.45
CA ALA A 66 -2.27 6.33 -0.62
C ALA A 66 -3.50 6.95 -1.33
N ASN A 67 -3.92 8.15 -0.91
CA ASN A 67 -5.04 8.87 -1.51
C ASN A 67 -4.82 9.22 -3.00
N THR A 68 -3.58 9.45 -3.43
CA THR A 68 -3.25 9.75 -4.85
C THR A 68 -3.57 8.55 -5.75
N PHE A 69 -3.46 7.33 -5.21
CA PHE A 69 -3.79 6.09 -5.90
C PHE A 69 -5.22 5.60 -5.60
N GLY A 70 -6.01 6.42 -4.90
CA GLY A 70 -7.40 6.14 -4.59
C GLY A 70 -7.61 5.17 -3.42
N PHE A 71 -6.62 4.97 -2.56
CA PHE A 71 -6.81 4.27 -1.28
C PHE A 71 -7.24 5.25 -0.19
N ASP A 72 -8.42 5.05 0.36
CA ASP A 72 -9.09 5.94 1.33
C ASP A 72 -9.40 5.26 2.67
N THR A 73 -9.14 3.95 2.77
CA THR A 73 -9.45 3.12 3.93
C THR A 73 -8.16 2.46 4.42
N ASN A 74 -7.38 3.19 5.21
CA ASN A 74 -6.02 2.79 5.56
C ASN A 74 -5.92 2.40 7.04
N TYR A 75 -5.18 1.34 7.35
CA TYR A 75 -4.97 0.85 8.71
C TYR A 75 -3.50 0.74 9.10
N GLN A 76 -3.24 0.93 10.39
CA GLN A 76 -1.96 0.69 11.05
C GLN A 76 -2.15 -0.12 12.33
N GLY A 77 -1.05 -0.60 12.90
CA GLY A 77 -1.04 -1.27 14.21
C GLY A 77 -1.45 -0.36 15.36
N THR A 78 -1.97 -0.95 16.45
CA THR A 78 -2.37 -0.22 17.66
C THR A 78 -1.21 0.44 18.40
N SER A 79 0.03 -0.02 18.18
CA SER A 79 1.23 0.64 18.70
C SER A 79 1.75 1.77 17.80
N GLY A 80 1.10 2.02 16.66
CA GLY A 80 1.46 3.05 15.71
C GLY A 80 0.94 4.43 16.07
N ASN A 81 1.63 5.43 15.52
CA ASN A 81 1.33 6.85 15.71
C ASN A 81 1.45 7.65 14.40
N LEU A 82 1.27 7.00 13.25
CA LEU A 82 1.26 7.66 11.95
C LEU A 82 -0.06 8.42 11.76
N ASP A 83 -0.01 9.55 11.08
CA ASP A 83 -1.16 10.40 10.80
C ASP A 83 -1.96 9.88 9.61
N GLY A 84 -3.28 9.77 9.75
CA GLY A 84 -4.19 9.32 8.69
C GLY A 84 -4.75 7.90 8.83
N PRO A 85 -3.94 6.83 8.96
CA PRO A 85 -4.48 5.47 9.06
C PRO A 85 -5.13 5.22 10.43
N THR A 86 -6.22 4.45 10.41
CA THR A 86 -6.91 4.03 11.63
C THR A 86 -6.11 2.92 12.32
N SER A 87 -5.86 3.07 13.63
CA SER A 87 -5.16 2.06 14.43
C SER A 87 -6.10 0.89 14.77
N ILE A 88 -5.71 -0.33 14.42
CA ILE A 88 -6.48 -1.56 14.64
C ILE A 88 -5.58 -2.73 15.05
N SER A 89 -6.16 -3.72 15.73
CA SER A 89 -5.47 -4.96 16.10
C SER A 89 -4.94 -5.73 14.89
N ASN A 90 -3.91 -6.55 15.10
CA ASN A 90 -3.28 -7.43 14.11
C ASN A 90 -2.53 -6.72 12.96
N HIS A 91 -2.21 -5.43 13.10
CA HIS A 91 -1.43 -4.66 12.10
C HIS A 91 -0.12 -4.10 12.69
N ASN A 92 0.40 -4.68 13.78
CA ASN A 92 1.65 -4.19 14.37
C ASN A 92 2.87 -4.57 13.52
N ASP A 93 2.76 -5.53 12.60
CA ASP A 93 3.85 -6.03 11.75
C ASP A 93 3.72 -5.66 10.26
N HIS A 94 2.65 -4.96 9.88
CA HIS A 94 2.35 -4.54 8.52
C HIS A 94 1.33 -3.39 8.49
N GLY A 95 1.35 -2.58 7.43
CA GLY A 95 0.31 -1.60 7.13
C GLY A 95 -0.71 -2.15 6.14
N HIS A 96 -1.87 -1.49 6.07
CA HIS A 96 -2.95 -1.82 5.14
C HIS A 96 -3.43 -0.58 4.39
N LEU A 97 -3.57 -0.71 3.08
CA LEU A 97 -4.19 0.26 2.19
C LEU A 97 -5.45 -0.36 1.57
N GLY A 98 -6.59 0.27 1.79
CA GLY A 98 -7.87 -0.19 1.30
C GLY A 98 -8.58 0.93 0.54
N ARG A 99 -9.51 0.53 -0.33
CA ARG A 99 -10.37 1.47 -1.08
C ARG A 99 -11.84 1.17 -0.81
N SER A 100 -12.60 2.19 -0.41
CA SER A 100 -14.06 2.13 -0.37
C SER A 100 -14.58 1.90 -1.79
N THR A 101 -15.60 1.05 -1.99
CA THR A 101 -16.03 0.56 -3.31
C THR A 101 -16.30 1.69 -4.32
N ASN A 102 -15.25 2.10 -5.02
CA ASN A 102 -15.29 3.11 -6.06
C ASN A 102 -14.67 2.48 -7.32
N THR A 103 -15.55 2.05 -8.22
CA THR A 103 -15.20 1.43 -9.50
C THR A 103 -14.52 2.42 -10.46
N ASN A 104 -14.46 3.72 -10.13
CA ASN A 104 -14.01 4.77 -11.04
C ASN A 104 -12.51 4.71 -11.40
N ASN A 105 -11.68 4.02 -10.59
CA ASN A 105 -10.24 3.88 -10.83
C ASN A 105 -9.84 2.45 -11.23
N ILE A 106 -10.78 1.57 -11.55
CA ILE A 106 -10.47 0.30 -12.22
C ILE A 106 -10.43 0.57 -13.73
N PHE A 107 -9.28 1.01 -14.23
CA PHE A 107 -9.05 0.98 -15.66
C PHE A 107 -8.88 -0.48 -16.05
N ASN A 108 -9.87 -1.01 -16.77
CA ASN A 108 -9.73 -2.30 -17.43
C ASN A 108 -8.52 -2.17 -18.36
N THR A 109 -7.43 -2.90 -18.09
CA THR A 109 -6.14 -2.77 -18.79
C THR A 109 -6.19 -3.15 -20.27
N ASN A 110 -7.38 -3.54 -20.76
CA ASN A 110 -7.70 -3.66 -22.19
C ASN A 110 -8.07 -2.32 -22.85
N GLN A 111 -8.10 -1.21 -22.13
CA GLN A 111 -8.21 0.12 -22.71
C GLN A 111 -6.86 0.81 -22.69
N LEU A 112 -6.41 1.23 -23.88
CA LEU A 112 -5.18 1.97 -24.09
C LEU A 112 -5.09 3.14 -23.11
N PRO A 113 -3.88 3.45 -22.59
CA PRO A 113 -3.70 4.57 -21.68
C PRO A 113 -4.29 5.84 -22.30
N PRO A 114 -4.88 6.74 -21.49
CA PRO A 114 -5.38 8.01 -21.99
C PRO A 114 -4.23 8.73 -22.73
N VAL A 115 -4.45 9.01 -24.02
CA VAL A 115 -3.51 9.78 -24.83
C VAL A 115 -3.46 11.17 -24.21
N MET A 116 -2.37 11.48 -23.52
CA MET A 116 -2.09 12.82 -23.05
C MET A 116 -2.08 13.77 -24.26
N PRO A 117 -2.80 14.90 -24.23
CA PRO A 117 -2.71 15.89 -25.28
C PRO A 117 -1.26 16.30 -25.43
N ILE A 118 -0.71 16.10 -26.63
CA ILE A 118 0.60 16.63 -26.99
C ILE A 118 0.41 18.15 -27.04
N ASP A 119 1.05 18.88 -26.13
CA ASP A 119 1.06 20.33 -26.16
C ASP A 119 1.72 20.78 -27.48
N SER A 120 0.89 21.31 -28.38
CA SER A 120 1.30 21.82 -29.69
C SER A 120 2.06 23.16 -29.62
N SER A 121 2.36 23.68 -28.42
CA SER A 121 3.08 24.95 -28.24
C SER A 121 4.55 24.94 -28.71
N LEU A 122 5.13 23.78 -29.06
CA LEU A 122 6.52 23.65 -29.53
C LEU A 122 6.69 23.58 -31.06
N GLN A 123 5.66 23.74 -31.89
CA GLN A 123 5.79 23.71 -33.35
C GLN A 123 6.14 25.08 -34.01
N GLY A 124 6.58 26.06 -33.22
CA GLY A 124 6.76 27.45 -33.69
C GLY A 124 8.19 27.99 -33.78
N MET A 125 9.25 27.19 -33.65
CA MET A 125 10.62 27.68 -33.82
C MET A 125 11.34 26.95 -34.97
N ARG A 126 11.20 27.50 -36.17
CA ARG A 126 12.18 27.41 -37.26
C ARG A 126 12.60 28.81 -37.66
#